data_AF-A0A7C1D8M4-F1
#
_entry.id   AF-A0A7C1D8M4-F1
#
_cell.length_a   1.000
_cell.length_b   1.000
_cell.length_c   1.000
_cell.angle_alpha   90.00
_cell.angle_beta   90.00
_cell.angle_gamma   90.00
#
_symmetry.space_group_name_H-M   'P 1'
#
loop_
_entity.id
_entity.type
_entity.pdbx_description
1 polymer ?
#
loop_
_entity_poly.entity_id
_entity_poly.type
_entity_poly.pdbx_seq_one_letter_code
_entity_poly.pdbx_strand_id
1 'polypeptide(L)'
;MLDVRLAGHNIDSDVLEKLKKQGWDGKENLTPETISAAYARISRDPRPIYDLRKDSREEVDRARKSNESIVFKMGHHSVAEHAYLNFDILGISRLAVEFLEEARLCSYTEKSQRYITLDGDYVMPAEFNAQEKALFKETVEFQVDAYNKAFPVLHEYQKEIHKEKLAAKTGQNMVEGWAKEDARYMVSLATECQLGFSTNARNLEYIIRKLKYSGLDEVRQLSKMLYERAKAVVPSLIILSDPEDFKKQFGWDVSDGFLKNGADKSAVLARKALKAAACPKKERRAGVRLVSHTHSPDTSVLAAVIHSNSTRPYDECYAAAKKAKTNPGFWREFFSGLNAYDSLPRAFEAANFVFEAVVSAGAFGQLKRHRMLTLLKQPYDTSLGVTVPPSVDAAGQRKLFDGVMQHSESAYKKLAHNHGPRAEYALTNAHRRRIYINTNLREIYHIARLRMDSHAQWDIQNVSADMVKEAQKAAPISAALVCGKDGFEAAYKSFMKVQNKADKGPVKRGKIKRRAGRR
;
A
#
# COMPACT_ATOMS: atom_id res chain seq x y z
N MET A 1 -16.26 -10.38 -16.82
CA MET A 1 -17.33 -10.14 -15.81
C MET A 1 -16.70 -10.39 -14.45
N LEU A 2 -16.97 -9.53 -13.45
CA LEU A 2 -16.42 -9.66 -12.10
C LEU A 2 -16.79 -11.03 -11.49
N ASP A 3 -15.78 -11.78 -11.04
CA ASP A 3 -15.94 -13.05 -10.32
C ASP A 3 -15.21 -12.96 -8.98
N VAL A 4 -15.90 -13.32 -7.90
CA VAL A 4 -15.37 -13.32 -6.55
C VAL A 4 -15.66 -14.68 -5.95
N ARG A 5 -14.62 -15.43 -5.62
CA ARG A 5 -14.73 -16.76 -5.00
C ARG A 5 -14.14 -16.75 -3.61
N LEU A 6 -14.81 -17.40 -2.66
CA LEU A 6 -14.18 -17.75 -1.40
C LEU A 6 -13.25 -18.95 -1.68
N ALA A 7 -11.95 -18.69 -1.71
CA ALA A 7 -10.91 -19.66 -2.01
C ALA A 7 -10.53 -20.51 -0.78
N GLY A 8 -10.73 -19.97 0.43
CA GLY A 8 -10.48 -20.69 1.66
C GLY A 8 -10.84 -19.92 2.92
N HIS A 9 -10.88 -20.62 4.03
CA HIS A 9 -11.02 -20.08 5.37
C HIS A 9 -10.36 -21.02 6.38
N ASN A 10 -9.96 -20.50 7.55
CA ASN A 10 -9.43 -21.37 8.59
C ASN A 10 -10.56 -22.16 9.29
N ILE A 11 -10.24 -23.38 9.68
CA ILE A 11 -11.09 -24.19 10.56
C ILE A 11 -10.21 -24.86 11.60
N ASP A 12 -10.83 -25.39 12.65
CA ASP A 12 -10.13 -26.06 13.73
C ASP A 12 -9.39 -27.33 13.24
N SER A 13 -8.16 -27.53 13.70
CA SER A 13 -7.33 -28.69 13.34
C SER A 13 -7.99 -30.02 13.68
N ASP A 14 -8.73 -30.08 14.78
CA ASP A 14 -9.39 -31.30 15.24
C ASP A 14 -10.53 -31.70 14.28
N VAL A 15 -11.18 -30.71 13.65
CA VAL A 15 -12.18 -30.92 12.58
C VAL A 15 -11.51 -31.49 11.34
N LEU A 16 -10.38 -30.91 10.92
CA LEU A 16 -9.59 -31.41 9.77
C LEU A 16 -9.11 -32.84 9.99
N GLU A 17 -8.63 -33.17 11.19
CA GLU A 17 -8.21 -34.52 11.51
C GLU A 17 -9.37 -35.51 11.51
N LYS A 18 -10.52 -35.12 12.07
CA LYS A 18 -11.72 -35.95 12.05
C LYS A 18 -12.19 -36.20 10.62
N LEU A 19 -12.22 -35.16 9.77
CA LEU A 19 -12.55 -35.28 8.35
C LEU A 19 -11.64 -36.28 7.63
N LYS A 20 -10.33 -36.21 7.86
CA LYS A 20 -9.36 -37.13 7.25
C LYS A 20 -9.52 -38.58 7.70
N LYS A 21 -9.88 -38.82 8.97
CA LYS A 21 -9.96 -40.15 9.57
C LYS A 21 -11.33 -40.81 9.41
N GLN A 22 -12.41 -40.03 9.48
CA GLN A 22 -13.78 -40.52 9.64
C GLN A 22 -14.74 -39.97 8.57
N GLY A 23 -14.28 -39.07 7.69
CA GLY A 23 -15.15 -38.35 6.77
C GLY A 23 -15.92 -37.20 7.43
N TRP A 24 -16.76 -36.52 6.66
CA TRP A 24 -17.60 -35.44 7.17
C TRP A 24 -18.80 -35.99 7.93
N ASP A 25 -18.99 -35.49 9.15
CA ASP A 25 -20.08 -35.89 10.05
C ASP A 25 -21.38 -35.11 9.79
N GLY A 26 -21.44 -34.32 8.72
CA GLY A 26 -22.61 -33.52 8.33
C GLY A 26 -22.84 -32.28 9.21
N LYS A 27 -21.96 -31.99 10.18
CA LYS A 27 -22.11 -30.81 11.04
C LYS A 27 -21.63 -29.54 10.32
N GLU A 28 -22.25 -28.41 10.66
CA GLU A 28 -21.85 -27.07 10.19
C GLU A 28 -20.57 -26.53 10.87
N ASN A 29 -19.72 -27.40 11.41
CA ASN A 29 -18.50 -27.01 12.15
C ASN A 29 -17.31 -26.69 11.23
N LEU A 30 -17.52 -26.65 9.91
CA LEU A 30 -16.54 -26.23 8.91
C LEU A 30 -16.47 -24.70 8.80
N THR A 31 -16.42 -24.01 9.94
CA THR A 31 -16.45 -22.55 10.05
C THR A 31 -15.37 -22.04 11.01
N PRO A 32 -14.73 -20.89 10.73
CA PRO A 32 -13.81 -20.26 11.66
C PRO A 32 -14.49 -19.67 12.91
N GLU A 33 -15.82 -19.51 12.89
CA GLU A 33 -16.58 -18.91 14.00
C GLU A 33 -16.41 -19.68 15.31
N THR A 34 -16.15 -21.00 15.22
CA THR A 34 -15.90 -21.87 16.37
C THR A 34 -14.63 -21.48 17.12
N ILE A 35 -13.56 -21.09 16.41
CA ILE A 35 -12.30 -20.62 17.00
C ILE A 35 -12.53 -19.28 17.68
N SER A 36 -13.17 -18.34 16.98
CA SER A 36 -13.53 -17.02 17.54
C SER A 36 -14.34 -17.17 18.82
N ALA A 37 -15.40 -17.98 18.83
CA ALA A 37 -16.26 -18.17 19.99
C ALA A 37 -15.53 -18.80 21.17
N ALA A 38 -14.67 -19.80 20.92
CA ALA A 38 -13.86 -20.40 21.97
C ALA A 38 -12.92 -19.38 22.61
N TYR A 39 -12.24 -18.57 21.80
CA TYR A 39 -11.23 -17.62 22.27
C TYR A 39 -11.86 -16.43 23.00
N ALA A 40 -13.07 -16.06 22.61
CA ALA A 40 -13.89 -15.05 23.30
C ALA A 40 -14.12 -15.37 24.78
N ARG A 41 -14.13 -16.67 25.15
CA ARG A 41 -14.43 -17.16 26.51
C ARG A 41 -13.21 -17.32 27.41
N ILE A 42 -11.98 -17.24 26.88
CA ILE A 42 -10.73 -17.48 27.64
C ILE A 42 -10.66 -16.68 28.95
N SER A 43 -11.10 -15.43 28.92
CA SER A 43 -11.01 -14.54 30.09
C SER A 43 -12.04 -14.83 31.19
N ARG A 44 -13.01 -15.73 30.95
CA ARG A 44 -14.18 -15.95 31.83
C ARG A 44 -14.49 -17.41 32.10
N ASP A 45 -13.83 -18.33 31.40
CA ASP A 45 -13.96 -19.77 31.59
C ASP A 45 -12.60 -20.33 32.03
N PRO A 46 -12.49 -20.91 33.24
CA PRO A 46 -11.22 -21.39 33.78
C PRO A 46 -10.73 -22.68 33.11
N ARG A 47 -11.57 -23.33 32.27
CA ARG A 47 -11.18 -24.55 31.58
C ARG A 47 -10.11 -24.27 30.53
N PRO A 48 -9.26 -25.27 30.22
CA PRO A 48 -8.31 -25.16 29.13
C PRO A 48 -8.96 -24.83 27.78
N ILE A 49 -8.24 -24.05 26.95
CA ILE A 49 -8.77 -23.55 25.68
C ILE A 49 -9.20 -24.64 24.69
N TYR A 50 -8.58 -25.82 24.74
CA TYR A 50 -8.95 -26.94 23.87
C TYR A 50 -10.34 -27.52 24.21
N ASP A 51 -10.78 -27.45 25.46
CA ASP A 51 -12.13 -27.85 25.86
C ASP A 51 -13.16 -26.82 25.35
N LEU A 52 -12.81 -25.54 25.40
CA LEU A 52 -13.65 -24.48 24.85
C LEU A 52 -13.80 -24.59 23.33
N ARG A 53 -12.73 -24.97 22.62
CA ARG A 53 -12.80 -25.27 21.19
C ARG A 53 -13.66 -26.48 20.92
N LYS A 54 -13.54 -27.55 21.71
CA LYS A 54 -14.40 -28.74 21.61
C LYS A 54 -15.88 -28.38 21.70
N ASP A 55 -16.29 -27.68 22.75
CA ASP A 55 -17.68 -27.22 22.93
C ASP A 55 -18.17 -26.42 21.71
N SER A 56 -17.33 -25.51 21.20
CA SER A 56 -17.71 -24.61 20.11
C SER A 56 -17.89 -25.35 18.77
N ARG A 57 -17.19 -26.47 18.57
CA ARG A 57 -17.36 -27.35 17.40
C ARG A 57 -18.57 -28.28 17.52
N GLU A 58 -18.94 -28.65 18.74
CA GLU A 58 -20.11 -29.50 19.01
C GLU A 58 -21.41 -28.70 18.89
N GLU A 59 -21.40 -27.43 19.33
CA GLU A 59 -22.57 -26.54 19.41
C GLU A 59 -22.35 -25.23 18.63
N VAL A 60 -22.30 -25.30 17.29
CA VAL A 60 -21.99 -24.15 16.41
C VAL A 60 -22.97 -22.99 16.58
N ASP A 61 -24.27 -23.25 16.74
CA ASP A 61 -25.27 -22.19 16.94
C ASP A 61 -25.06 -21.45 18.27
N ARG A 62 -24.62 -22.17 19.31
CA ARG A 62 -24.25 -21.56 20.58
C ARG A 62 -22.98 -20.72 20.43
N ALA A 63 -22.02 -21.19 19.65
CA ALA A 63 -20.82 -20.45 19.30
C ALA A 63 -21.14 -19.14 18.57
N ARG A 64 -22.02 -19.17 17.57
CA ARG A 64 -22.52 -17.99 16.83
C ARG A 64 -23.21 -16.99 17.77
N LYS A 65 -24.14 -17.45 18.61
CA LYS A 65 -24.79 -16.59 19.64
C LYS A 65 -23.78 -15.97 20.61
N SER A 66 -22.74 -16.72 20.99
CA SER A 66 -21.65 -16.22 21.82
C SER A 66 -20.85 -15.12 21.12
N ASN A 67 -20.51 -15.31 19.84
CA ASN A 67 -19.86 -14.28 19.03
C ASN A 67 -20.70 -13.01 18.99
N GLU A 68 -22.00 -13.12 18.70
CA GLU A 68 -22.90 -11.97 18.63
C GLU A 68 -22.92 -11.15 19.92
N SER A 69 -23.02 -11.85 21.05
CA SER A 69 -23.02 -11.21 22.37
C SER A 69 -21.68 -10.55 22.66
N ILE A 70 -20.56 -11.25 22.46
CA ILE A 70 -19.24 -10.77 22.88
C ILE A 70 -18.70 -9.69 21.92
N VAL A 71 -18.86 -9.90 20.61
CA VAL A 71 -18.38 -8.98 19.57
C VAL A 71 -19.21 -7.70 19.55
N PHE A 72 -20.55 -7.79 19.50
CA PHE A 72 -21.39 -6.62 19.25
C PHE A 72 -22.04 -6.03 20.50
N LYS A 73 -22.53 -6.85 21.45
CA LYS A 73 -23.13 -6.30 22.69
C LYS A 73 -22.07 -5.80 23.67
N MET A 74 -20.94 -6.49 23.75
CA MET A 74 -19.84 -6.13 24.66
C MET A 74 -18.71 -5.35 23.97
N GLY A 75 -18.73 -5.23 22.65
CA GLY A 75 -17.77 -4.43 21.88
C GLY A 75 -16.39 -5.07 21.68
N HIS A 76 -16.21 -6.37 21.95
CA HIS A 76 -14.93 -7.06 21.81
C HIS A 76 -14.66 -7.50 20.35
N HIS A 77 -14.59 -6.54 19.43
CA HIS A 77 -14.44 -6.80 17.99
C HIS A 77 -13.16 -7.54 17.58
N SER A 78 -12.10 -7.49 18.39
CA SER A 78 -10.85 -8.21 18.10
C SER A 78 -11.04 -9.73 18.04
N VAL A 79 -12.06 -10.28 18.69
CA VAL A 79 -12.40 -11.71 18.63
C VAL A 79 -12.69 -12.17 17.19
N ALA A 80 -13.29 -11.31 16.36
CA ALA A 80 -13.57 -11.59 14.96
C ALA A 80 -12.29 -11.66 14.10
N GLU A 81 -11.13 -11.24 14.60
CA GLU A 81 -9.87 -11.31 13.85
C GLU A 81 -9.33 -12.74 13.72
N HIS A 82 -9.79 -13.67 14.57
CA HIS A 82 -9.43 -15.08 14.50
C HIS A 82 -10.13 -15.83 13.36
N ALA A 83 -11.18 -15.27 12.79
CA ALA A 83 -11.82 -15.79 11.59
C ALA A 83 -11.17 -15.20 10.34
N TYR A 84 -10.55 -16.04 9.53
CA TYR A 84 -9.71 -15.64 8.40
C TYR A 84 -10.24 -16.23 7.09
N LEU A 85 -10.33 -15.41 6.06
CA LEU A 85 -10.92 -15.73 4.76
C LEU A 85 -9.95 -15.35 3.62
N ASN A 86 -9.95 -16.16 2.57
CA ASN A 86 -9.18 -15.98 1.35
C ASN A 86 -10.13 -15.90 0.16
N PHE A 87 -9.95 -14.93 -0.72
CA PHE A 87 -10.75 -14.68 -1.89
C PHE A 87 -9.91 -14.65 -3.15
N ASP A 88 -10.42 -15.27 -4.21
CA ASP A 88 -9.94 -15.06 -5.57
C ASP A 88 -10.87 -14.06 -6.26
N ILE A 89 -10.30 -12.98 -6.78
CA ILE A 89 -11.04 -11.90 -7.45
C ILE A 89 -10.51 -11.78 -8.88
N LEU A 90 -11.38 -11.95 -9.87
CA LEU A 90 -11.10 -11.83 -11.30
C LEU A 90 -12.08 -10.84 -11.93
N GLY A 91 -11.77 -10.30 -13.11
CA GLY A 91 -12.73 -9.43 -13.79
C GLY A 91 -12.86 -8.03 -13.18
N ILE A 92 -11.86 -7.59 -12.40
CA ILE A 92 -11.86 -6.31 -11.70
C ILE A 92 -10.91 -5.32 -12.39
N SER A 93 -11.31 -4.07 -12.50
CA SER A 93 -10.51 -3.01 -13.07
C SER A 93 -9.37 -2.61 -12.14
N ARG A 94 -8.27 -2.16 -12.75
CA ARG A 94 -7.15 -1.58 -12.01
C ARG A 94 -7.58 -0.41 -11.11
N LEU A 95 -8.55 0.40 -11.54
CA LEU A 95 -9.11 1.49 -10.74
C LEU A 95 -9.82 0.98 -9.48
N ALA A 96 -10.69 -0.03 -9.62
CA ALA A 96 -11.43 -0.60 -8.49
C ALA A 96 -10.52 -1.32 -7.48
N VAL A 97 -9.42 -1.96 -7.93
CA VAL A 97 -8.43 -2.56 -7.01
C VAL A 97 -7.85 -1.53 -6.04
N GLU A 98 -7.70 -0.27 -6.44
CA GLU A 98 -7.22 0.77 -5.52
C GLU A 98 -8.16 1.00 -4.33
N PHE A 99 -9.47 0.80 -4.48
CA PHE A 99 -10.43 0.97 -3.38
C PHE A 99 -10.34 -0.18 -2.38
N LEU A 100 -10.15 -1.41 -2.88
CA LEU A 100 -9.97 -2.58 -2.04
C LEU A 100 -8.65 -2.50 -1.26
N GLU A 101 -7.55 -2.18 -1.95
CA GLU A 101 -6.20 -2.15 -1.34
C GLU A 101 -5.96 -0.97 -0.38
N GLU A 102 -6.91 -0.05 -0.22
CA GLU A 102 -6.88 0.94 0.86
C GLU A 102 -7.01 0.30 2.25
N ALA A 103 -7.51 -0.93 2.35
CA ALA A 103 -7.52 -1.67 3.61
C ALA A 103 -6.14 -2.25 3.94
N ARG A 104 -5.60 -1.80 5.08
CA ARG A 104 -4.19 -1.98 5.48
C ARG A 104 -3.89 -3.34 6.12
N LEU A 105 -4.83 -3.88 6.88
CA LEU A 105 -4.63 -5.08 7.71
C LEU A 105 -5.12 -6.34 6.98
N CYS A 106 -4.72 -6.47 5.72
CA CYS A 106 -5.08 -7.55 4.81
C CYS A 106 -3.84 -7.97 4.01
N SER A 107 -3.98 -8.99 3.17
CA SER A 107 -2.94 -9.43 2.22
C SER A 107 -3.49 -9.42 0.81
N TYR A 108 -2.67 -8.96 -0.15
CA TYR A 108 -3.03 -8.87 -1.56
C TYR A 108 -1.88 -9.39 -2.43
N THR A 109 -2.23 -10.11 -3.48
CA THR A 109 -1.32 -10.47 -4.58
C THR A 109 -2.02 -10.18 -5.91
N GLU A 110 -1.83 -8.97 -6.43
CA GLU A 110 -2.36 -8.53 -7.72
C GLU A 110 -1.49 -9.03 -8.89
N LYS A 111 -2.16 -9.50 -9.95
CA LYS A 111 -1.53 -9.88 -11.23
C LYS A 111 -0.71 -8.71 -11.78
N SER A 112 0.58 -8.93 -11.97
CA SER A 112 1.51 -7.89 -12.43
C SER A 112 1.34 -7.62 -13.92
N GLN A 113 1.02 -6.38 -14.28
CA GLN A 113 1.05 -5.89 -15.67
C GLN A 113 2.48 -5.75 -16.23
N ARG A 114 3.52 -6.03 -15.44
CA ARG A 114 4.93 -5.97 -15.89
C ARG A 114 5.35 -7.23 -16.64
N TYR A 115 4.78 -8.37 -16.28
CA TYR A 115 5.24 -9.68 -16.75
C TYR A 115 4.33 -10.31 -17.80
N ILE A 116 3.17 -9.71 -18.04
CA ILE A 116 2.10 -10.30 -18.84
C ILE A 116 1.75 -9.34 -19.97
N THR A 117 1.62 -9.88 -21.17
CA THR A 117 1.12 -9.14 -22.33
C THR A 117 -0.36 -8.84 -22.10
N LEU A 118 -0.77 -7.61 -22.34
CA LEU A 118 -2.17 -7.23 -22.16
C LEU A 118 -2.94 -7.57 -23.43
N ASP A 119 -3.96 -8.42 -23.30
CA ASP A 119 -4.80 -8.87 -24.43
C ASP A 119 -5.91 -7.86 -24.77
N GLY A 120 -5.96 -6.74 -24.05
CA GLY A 120 -6.94 -5.68 -24.25
C GLY A 120 -8.22 -5.83 -23.41
N ASP A 121 -8.25 -6.76 -22.46
CA ASP A 121 -9.39 -6.91 -21.55
C ASP A 121 -9.58 -5.68 -20.66
N TYR A 122 -10.81 -5.19 -20.58
CA TYR A 122 -11.18 -4.06 -19.74
C TYR A 122 -12.59 -4.20 -19.17
N VAL A 123 -12.81 -3.53 -18.05
CA VAL A 123 -14.13 -3.42 -17.43
C VAL A 123 -14.88 -2.23 -18.02
N MET A 124 -16.05 -2.51 -18.60
CA MET A 124 -16.98 -1.47 -19.05
C MET A 124 -17.79 -0.92 -17.86
N PRO A 125 -17.71 0.38 -17.53
CA PRO A 125 -18.51 0.94 -16.45
C PRO A 125 -20.01 0.80 -16.69
N ALA A 126 -20.73 0.22 -15.72
CA ALA A 126 -22.15 -0.07 -15.86
C ALA A 126 -23.00 1.21 -15.90
N GLU A 127 -22.53 2.26 -15.21
CA GLU A 127 -23.17 3.57 -15.11
C GLU A 127 -23.23 4.37 -16.42
N PHE A 128 -22.49 3.96 -17.45
CA PHE A 128 -22.49 4.66 -18.75
C PHE A 128 -23.72 4.29 -19.59
N ASN A 129 -24.32 5.31 -20.22
CA ASN A 129 -25.36 5.11 -21.23
C ASN A 129 -24.77 4.56 -22.55
N ALA A 130 -25.61 4.28 -23.55
CA ALA A 130 -25.17 3.66 -24.80
C ALA A 130 -24.11 4.51 -25.55
N GLN A 131 -24.30 5.82 -25.61
CA GLN A 131 -23.39 6.75 -26.28
C GLN A 131 -22.05 6.88 -25.53
N GLU A 132 -22.12 6.95 -24.21
CA GLU A 132 -20.94 7.00 -23.33
C GLU A 132 -20.13 5.70 -23.42
N LYS A 133 -20.81 4.54 -23.46
CA LYS A 133 -20.18 3.23 -23.67
C LYS A 133 -19.49 3.13 -25.02
N ALA A 134 -20.09 3.67 -26.09
CA ALA A 134 -19.47 3.70 -27.41
C ALA A 134 -18.19 4.55 -27.41
N LEU A 135 -18.26 5.78 -26.87
CA LEU A 135 -17.09 6.67 -26.72
C LEU A 135 -15.98 6.01 -25.89
N PHE A 136 -16.36 5.40 -24.77
CA PHE A 136 -15.43 4.74 -23.87
C PHE A 136 -14.76 3.54 -24.54
N LYS A 137 -15.54 2.69 -25.23
CA LYS A 137 -15.03 1.54 -26.01
C LYS A 137 -14.02 2.00 -27.06
N GLU A 138 -14.37 3.00 -27.88
CA GLU A 138 -13.46 3.57 -28.88
C GLU A 138 -12.15 4.04 -28.24
N THR A 139 -12.25 4.73 -27.09
CA THR A 139 -11.10 5.25 -26.35
C THR A 139 -10.18 4.13 -25.86
N VAL A 140 -10.73 3.08 -25.26
CA VAL A 140 -9.94 1.96 -24.73
C VAL A 140 -9.35 1.13 -25.86
N GLU A 141 -10.08 0.90 -26.95
CA GLU A 141 -9.56 0.22 -28.14
C GLU A 141 -8.37 0.99 -28.74
N PHE A 142 -8.45 2.33 -28.82
CA PHE A 142 -7.34 3.16 -29.25
C PHE A 142 -6.11 3.06 -28.33
N GLN A 143 -6.33 2.98 -27.01
CA GLN A 143 -5.27 2.79 -26.01
C GLN A 143 -4.58 1.42 -26.15
N VAL A 144 -5.36 0.36 -26.35
CA VAL A 144 -4.87 -1.02 -26.54
C VAL A 144 -4.10 -1.14 -27.85
N ASP A 145 -4.61 -0.57 -28.94
CA ASP A 145 -3.92 -0.53 -30.24
C ASP A 145 -2.56 0.18 -30.15
N ALA A 146 -2.50 1.29 -29.41
CA ALA A 146 -1.26 2.01 -29.19
C ALA A 146 -0.26 1.19 -28.36
N TYR A 147 -0.73 0.48 -27.33
CA TYR A 147 0.11 -0.46 -26.58
C TYR A 147 0.69 -1.55 -27.50
N ASN A 148 -0.15 -2.18 -28.33
CA ASN A 148 0.26 -3.24 -29.26
C ASN A 148 1.27 -2.76 -30.31
N LYS A 149 1.17 -1.49 -30.75
CA LYS A 149 2.14 -0.87 -31.67
C LYS A 149 3.45 -0.47 -30.98
N ALA A 150 3.36 0.09 -29.76
CA ALA A 150 4.53 0.59 -29.05
C ALA A 150 5.39 -0.52 -28.44
N PHE A 151 4.76 -1.58 -27.91
CA PHE A 151 5.48 -2.64 -27.20
C PHE A 151 6.62 -3.27 -28.03
N PRO A 152 6.41 -3.72 -29.29
CA PRO A 152 7.50 -4.29 -30.09
C PRO A 152 8.65 -3.30 -30.31
N VAL A 153 8.34 -2.02 -30.58
CA VAL A 153 9.36 -0.98 -30.80
C VAL A 153 10.17 -0.72 -29.54
N LEU A 154 9.50 -0.61 -28.39
CA LEU A 154 10.15 -0.45 -27.09
C LEU A 154 10.99 -1.68 -26.74
N HIS A 155 10.54 -2.88 -27.10
CA HIS A 155 11.30 -4.11 -26.86
C HIS A 155 12.57 -4.17 -27.72
N GLU A 156 12.52 -3.80 -29.00
CA GLU A 156 13.72 -3.66 -29.82
C GLU A 156 14.69 -2.62 -29.24
N TYR A 157 14.18 -1.45 -28.84
CA TYR A 157 15.01 -0.43 -28.20
C TYR A 157 15.71 -0.95 -26.94
N GLN A 158 14.96 -1.61 -26.04
CA GLN A 158 15.52 -2.16 -24.80
C GLN A 158 16.56 -3.27 -25.07
N LYS A 159 16.36 -4.09 -26.10
CA LYS A 159 17.36 -5.09 -26.53
C LYS A 159 18.64 -4.45 -27.02
N GLU A 160 18.54 -3.37 -27.79
CA GLU A 160 19.70 -2.67 -28.35
C GLU A 160 20.57 -2.01 -27.28
N ILE A 161 19.96 -1.43 -26.23
CA ILE A 161 20.72 -0.76 -25.15
C ILE A 161 21.17 -1.72 -24.04
N HIS A 162 20.61 -2.93 -23.97
CA HIS A 162 20.93 -3.95 -22.94
C HIS A 162 21.38 -5.28 -23.53
N LYS A 163 22.18 -5.25 -24.60
CA LYS A 163 22.70 -6.46 -25.29
C LYS A 163 23.41 -7.42 -24.34
N GLU A 164 24.09 -6.89 -23.33
CA GLU A 164 24.81 -7.66 -22.31
C GLU A 164 23.89 -8.58 -21.49
N LYS A 165 22.59 -8.25 -21.38
CA LYS A 165 21.61 -9.05 -20.63
C LYS A 165 20.98 -10.17 -21.46
N LEU A 166 21.11 -10.14 -22.78
CA LEU A 166 20.41 -11.06 -23.68
C LEU A 166 21.04 -12.46 -23.74
N ALA A 167 22.25 -12.63 -23.20
CA ALA A 167 22.95 -13.91 -23.16
C ALA A 167 22.23 -14.95 -22.29
N ALA A 168 21.43 -14.53 -21.30
CA ALA A 168 20.70 -15.42 -20.40
C ALA A 168 19.19 -15.21 -20.53
N LYS A 169 18.41 -16.30 -20.39
CA LYS A 169 16.94 -16.24 -20.46
C LYS A 169 16.33 -15.31 -19.41
N THR A 170 16.92 -15.25 -18.22
CA THR A 170 16.51 -14.32 -17.15
C THR A 170 16.66 -12.85 -17.57
N GLY A 171 17.75 -12.51 -18.25
CA GLY A 171 17.97 -11.16 -18.76
C GLY A 171 17.08 -10.83 -19.96
N GLN A 172 16.81 -11.78 -20.85
CA GLN A 172 15.81 -11.62 -21.93
C GLN A 172 14.42 -11.29 -21.37
N ASN A 173 13.96 -12.05 -20.37
CA ASN A 173 12.66 -11.81 -19.72
C ASN A 173 12.63 -10.45 -18.99
N MET A 174 13.76 -10.00 -18.44
CA MET A 174 13.88 -8.68 -17.79
C MET A 174 13.75 -7.54 -18.81
N VAL A 175 14.44 -7.63 -19.94
CA VAL A 175 14.39 -6.64 -21.03
C VAL A 175 12.99 -6.55 -21.64
N GLU A 176 12.34 -7.69 -21.89
CA GLU A 176 10.94 -7.74 -22.34
C GLU A 176 10.00 -7.11 -21.30
N GLY A 177 10.21 -7.41 -20.02
CA GLY A 177 9.45 -6.86 -18.91
C GLY A 177 9.55 -5.33 -18.81
N TRP A 178 10.73 -4.74 -19.05
CA TRP A 178 10.90 -3.29 -19.10
C TRP A 178 10.13 -2.64 -20.25
N ALA A 179 10.13 -3.26 -21.44
CA ALA A 179 9.33 -2.78 -22.56
C ALA A 179 7.82 -2.85 -22.27
N LYS A 180 7.33 -3.95 -21.68
CA LYS A 180 5.94 -4.09 -21.22
C LYS A 180 5.58 -3.03 -20.18
N GLU A 181 6.48 -2.80 -19.24
CA GLU A 181 6.33 -1.85 -18.15
C GLU A 181 6.21 -0.40 -18.63
N ASP A 182 6.94 -0.02 -19.67
CA ASP A 182 6.86 1.32 -20.26
C ASP A 182 5.64 1.44 -21.19
N ALA A 183 5.37 0.43 -22.02
CA ALA A 183 4.23 0.43 -22.94
C ALA A 183 2.89 0.57 -22.19
N ARG A 184 2.75 -0.05 -21.01
CA ARG A 184 1.49 0.00 -20.22
C ARG A 184 1.13 1.41 -19.74
N TYR A 185 2.01 2.41 -19.82
CA TYR A 185 1.64 3.79 -19.52
C TYR A 185 0.53 4.33 -20.46
N MET A 186 0.33 3.68 -21.61
CA MET A 186 -0.74 3.99 -22.57
C MET A 186 -2.06 3.28 -22.28
N VAL A 187 -2.10 2.26 -21.41
CA VAL A 187 -3.33 1.49 -21.17
C VAL A 187 -4.23 2.10 -20.11
N SER A 188 -5.52 1.82 -20.27
CA SER A 188 -6.63 2.27 -19.43
C SER A 188 -6.49 1.88 -17.96
N LEU A 189 -7.04 2.69 -17.04
CA LEU A 189 -7.31 2.28 -15.67
C LEU A 189 -8.48 1.30 -15.54
N ALA A 190 -9.24 1.12 -16.61
CA ALA A 190 -10.25 0.06 -16.73
C ALA A 190 -9.67 -1.31 -17.11
N THR A 191 -8.38 -1.38 -17.44
CA THR A 191 -7.72 -2.67 -17.77
C THR A 191 -8.03 -3.69 -16.69
N GLU A 192 -8.50 -4.86 -17.12
CA GLU A 192 -8.88 -5.95 -16.24
C GLU A 192 -7.64 -6.55 -15.54
N CYS A 193 -7.81 -6.92 -14.28
CA CYS A 193 -6.83 -7.69 -13.54
C CYS A 193 -7.50 -8.72 -12.62
N GLN A 194 -6.66 -9.45 -11.90
CA GLN A 194 -7.07 -10.39 -10.87
C GLN A 194 -6.15 -10.28 -9.67
N LEU A 195 -6.64 -10.65 -8.49
CA LEU A 195 -5.85 -10.74 -7.29
C LEU A 195 -6.32 -11.83 -6.34
N GLY A 196 -5.38 -12.37 -5.57
CA GLY A 196 -5.68 -13.04 -4.31
C GLY A 196 -5.83 -11.99 -3.21
N PHE A 197 -6.87 -12.14 -2.38
CA PHE A 197 -7.18 -11.24 -1.26
C PHE A 197 -7.43 -12.04 0.01
N SER A 198 -6.67 -11.77 1.07
CA SER A 198 -6.84 -12.44 2.37
C SER A 198 -7.09 -11.44 3.47
N THR A 199 -8.07 -11.72 4.33
CA THR A 199 -8.46 -10.81 5.42
C THR A 199 -9.14 -11.56 6.55
N ASN A 200 -9.15 -10.97 7.75
CA ASN A 200 -9.98 -11.46 8.83
C ASN A 200 -11.40 -10.87 8.78
N ALA A 201 -12.36 -11.47 9.50
CA ALA A 201 -13.76 -11.07 9.47
C ALA A 201 -13.98 -9.62 9.94
N ARG A 202 -13.24 -9.17 10.97
CA ARG A 202 -13.31 -7.78 11.47
C ARG A 202 -12.97 -6.76 10.37
N ASN A 203 -11.85 -6.98 9.68
CA ASN A 203 -11.41 -6.10 8.60
C ASN A 203 -12.32 -6.23 7.37
N LEU A 204 -12.77 -7.45 7.06
CA LEU A 204 -13.69 -7.70 5.95
C LEU A 204 -15.01 -6.97 6.12
N GLU A 205 -15.60 -6.99 7.31
CA GLU A 205 -16.85 -6.28 7.61
C GLU A 205 -16.70 -4.76 7.40
N TYR A 206 -15.60 -4.18 7.86
CA TYR A 206 -15.29 -2.77 7.59
C TYR A 206 -15.12 -2.49 6.09
N ILE A 207 -14.42 -3.36 5.37
CA ILE A 207 -14.22 -3.24 3.91
C ILE A 207 -15.56 -3.27 3.19
N ILE A 208 -16.40 -4.28 3.44
CA ILE A 208 -17.72 -4.41 2.80
C ILE A 208 -18.54 -3.14 3.02
N ARG A 209 -18.66 -2.69 4.28
CA ARG A 209 -19.43 -1.48 4.62
C ARG A 209 -18.90 -0.23 3.94
N LYS A 210 -17.57 -0.08 3.83
CA LYS A 210 -16.96 1.05 3.11
C LYS A 210 -17.24 0.99 1.60
N LEU A 211 -17.02 -0.18 0.97
CA LEU A 211 -17.16 -0.34 -0.47
C LEU A 211 -18.62 -0.25 -0.95
N LYS A 212 -19.59 -0.62 -0.09
CA LYS A 212 -21.04 -0.53 -0.37
C LYS A 212 -21.50 0.87 -0.76
N TYR A 213 -20.84 1.91 -0.27
CA TYR A 213 -21.16 3.31 -0.55
C TYR A 213 -20.23 3.95 -1.58
N SER A 214 -19.43 3.15 -2.29
CA SER A 214 -18.55 3.67 -3.34
C SER A 214 -19.33 4.36 -4.45
N GLY A 215 -18.72 5.40 -5.03
CA GLY A 215 -19.23 6.06 -6.22
C GLY A 215 -19.23 5.15 -7.45
N LEU A 216 -18.33 4.17 -7.53
CA LEU A 216 -18.18 3.27 -8.68
C LEU A 216 -19.09 2.05 -8.52
N ASP A 217 -19.84 1.71 -9.57
CA ASP A 217 -20.77 0.56 -9.53
C ASP A 217 -20.02 -0.76 -9.32
N GLU A 218 -18.94 -0.96 -10.04
CA GLU A 218 -18.05 -2.12 -9.91
C GLU A 218 -17.59 -2.36 -8.46
N VAL A 219 -17.24 -1.30 -7.72
CA VAL A 219 -16.80 -1.42 -6.33
C VAL A 219 -17.96 -1.80 -5.40
N ARG A 220 -19.18 -1.34 -5.69
CA ARG A 220 -20.38 -1.77 -4.96
C ARG A 220 -20.73 -3.23 -5.27
N GLN A 221 -20.55 -3.67 -6.51
CA GLN A 221 -20.72 -5.08 -6.89
C GLN A 221 -19.71 -5.96 -6.15
N LEU A 222 -18.43 -5.55 -6.10
CA LEU A 222 -17.40 -6.24 -5.31
C LEU A 222 -17.81 -6.35 -3.82
N SER A 223 -18.30 -5.27 -3.22
CA SER A 223 -18.80 -5.27 -1.84
C SER A 223 -19.90 -6.32 -1.63
N LYS A 224 -20.89 -6.34 -2.52
CA LYS A 224 -22.00 -7.30 -2.47
C LYS A 224 -21.51 -8.74 -2.59
N MET A 225 -20.64 -9.03 -3.54
CA MET A 225 -20.14 -10.39 -3.76
C MET A 225 -19.24 -10.87 -2.60
N LEU A 226 -18.39 -10.00 -2.05
CA LEU A 226 -17.60 -10.31 -0.84
C LEU A 226 -18.51 -10.64 0.35
N TYR A 227 -19.57 -9.86 0.55
CA TYR A 227 -20.56 -10.10 1.59
C TYR A 227 -21.28 -11.44 1.41
N GLU A 228 -21.81 -11.72 0.23
CA GLU A 228 -22.55 -12.97 -0.06
C GLU A 228 -21.69 -14.21 0.21
N ARG A 229 -20.42 -14.18 -0.22
CA ARG A 229 -19.48 -15.29 0.02
C ARG A 229 -19.07 -15.41 1.48
N ALA A 230 -18.92 -14.29 2.19
CA ALA A 230 -18.58 -14.31 3.62
C ALA A 230 -19.75 -14.75 4.51
N LYS A 231 -20.99 -14.28 4.24
CA LYS A 231 -22.19 -14.62 5.02
C LYS A 231 -22.44 -16.12 5.06
N ALA A 232 -22.08 -16.84 4.00
CA ALA A 232 -22.23 -18.29 3.92
C ALA A 232 -21.38 -19.06 4.95
N VAL A 233 -20.29 -18.47 5.45
CA VAL A 233 -19.33 -19.16 6.32
C VAL A 233 -19.20 -18.50 7.70
N VAL A 234 -19.33 -17.17 7.78
CA VAL A 234 -19.16 -16.39 9.02
C VAL A 234 -20.33 -15.44 9.32
N PRO A 235 -21.60 -15.90 9.23
CA PRO A 235 -22.78 -15.03 9.32
C PRO A 235 -22.81 -14.19 10.62
N SER A 236 -22.36 -14.74 11.74
CA SER A 236 -22.38 -14.05 13.04
C SER A 236 -21.28 -13.01 13.19
N LEU A 237 -20.25 -12.99 12.33
CA LEU A 237 -19.08 -12.11 12.45
C LEU A 237 -19.04 -10.97 11.41
N ILE A 238 -20.00 -10.92 10.49
CA ILE A 238 -20.10 -9.88 9.44
C ILE A 238 -21.44 -9.14 9.44
N ILE A 239 -22.20 -9.26 10.53
CA ILE A 239 -23.59 -8.80 10.63
C ILE A 239 -23.77 -7.28 10.47
N LEU A 240 -22.77 -6.44 10.78
CA LEU A 240 -22.88 -4.99 10.53
C LEU A 240 -22.95 -4.65 9.05
N SER A 241 -22.57 -5.58 8.17
CA SER A 241 -22.74 -5.42 6.73
C SER A 241 -24.19 -5.64 6.27
N ASP A 242 -25.06 -6.12 7.15
CA ASP A 242 -26.49 -6.33 6.95
C ASP A 242 -27.32 -5.51 7.96
N PRO A 243 -27.61 -4.23 7.67
CA PRO A 243 -28.33 -3.38 8.60
C PRO A 243 -29.73 -3.90 8.98
N GLU A 244 -30.38 -4.67 8.11
CA GLU A 244 -31.73 -5.21 8.35
C GLU A 244 -31.67 -6.36 9.35
N ASP A 245 -30.82 -7.37 9.10
CA ASP A 245 -30.61 -8.48 10.03
C ASP A 245 -30.05 -7.97 11.37
N PHE A 246 -29.11 -7.01 11.34
CA PHE A 246 -28.58 -6.40 12.56
C PHE A 246 -29.69 -5.73 13.39
N LYS A 247 -30.54 -4.89 12.76
CA LYS A 247 -31.64 -4.23 13.47
C LYS A 247 -32.62 -5.25 14.05
N LYS A 248 -32.98 -6.27 13.28
CA LYS A 248 -33.87 -7.35 13.73
C LYS A 248 -33.32 -8.07 14.96
N GLN A 249 -32.00 -8.26 15.01
CA GLN A 249 -31.33 -9.05 16.03
C GLN A 249 -30.96 -8.25 17.29
N PHE A 250 -30.55 -7.00 17.14
CA PHE A 250 -30.07 -6.17 18.25
C PHE A 250 -31.06 -5.07 18.67
N GLY A 251 -32.03 -4.70 17.82
CA GLY A 251 -33.07 -3.72 18.14
C GLY A 251 -32.65 -2.25 17.92
N TRP A 252 -31.48 -2.00 17.35
CA TRP A 252 -31.02 -0.65 16.97
C TRP A 252 -30.31 -0.65 15.60
N ASP A 253 -30.22 0.52 14.98
CA ASP A 253 -29.69 0.68 13.63
C ASP A 253 -28.15 0.65 13.57
N VAL A 254 -27.60 0.11 12.48
CA VAL A 254 -26.17 0.27 12.16
C VAL A 254 -25.92 1.72 11.73
N SER A 255 -24.93 2.37 12.35
CA SER A 255 -24.51 3.71 11.95
C SER A 255 -23.49 3.67 10.82
N ASP A 256 -23.98 3.87 9.59
CA ASP A 256 -23.16 4.02 8.37
C ASP A 256 -23.10 5.47 7.88
N GLY A 257 -23.64 6.43 8.62
CA GLY A 257 -23.85 7.81 8.15
C GLY A 257 -22.58 8.49 7.61
N PHE A 258 -21.42 8.24 8.22
CA PHE A 258 -20.13 8.76 7.77
C PHE A 258 -19.53 7.95 6.60
N LEU A 259 -19.72 6.63 6.55
CA LEU A 259 -19.31 5.81 5.40
C LEU A 259 -20.11 6.19 4.15
N LYS A 260 -21.41 6.44 4.32
CA LYS A 260 -22.33 6.82 3.24
C LYS A 260 -22.11 8.24 2.72
N ASN A 261 -21.95 9.23 3.62
CA ASN A 261 -21.99 10.65 3.24
C ASN A 261 -20.73 11.44 3.62
N GLY A 262 -19.77 10.84 4.33
CA GLY A 262 -18.62 11.55 4.89
C GLY A 262 -17.70 12.13 3.83
N ALA A 263 -17.48 11.40 2.73
CA ALA A 263 -16.67 11.88 1.61
C ALA A 263 -17.29 13.12 0.93
N ASP A 264 -18.58 13.06 0.60
CA ASP A 264 -19.31 14.18 -0.03
C ASP A 264 -19.39 15.39 0.89
N LYS A 265 -19.73 15.18 2.17
CA LYS A 265 -19.74 16.25 3.18
C LYS A 265 -18.36 16.90 3.30
N SER A 266 -17.30 16.09 3.36
CA SER A 266 -15.92 16.59 3.43
C SER A 266 -15.54 17.39 2.19
N ALA A 267 -15.92 16.93 0.99
CA ALA A 267 -15.66 17.63 -0.25
C ALA A 267 -16.36 19.00 -0.32
N VAL A 268 -17.62 19.08 0.12
CA VAL A 268 -18.38 20.34 0.19
C VAL A 268 -17.73 21.30 1.18
N LEU A 269 -17.40 20.83 2.38
CA LEU A 269 -16.77 21.65 3.42
C LEU A 269 -15.37 22.12 3.00
N ALA A 270 -14.57 21.26 2.36
CA ALA A 270 -13.25 21.62 1.84
C ALA A 270 -13.34 22.73 0.77
N ARG A 271 -14.29 22.64 -0.16
CA ARG A 271 -14.53 23.71 -1.17
C ARG A 271 -14.92 25.03 -0.51
N LYS A 272 -15.77 24.99 0.54
CA LYS A 272 -16.16 26.18 1.30
C LYS A 272 -14.95 26.80 2.01
N ALA A 273 -14.11 25.98 2.64
CA ALA A 273 -12.90 26.45 3.31
C ALA A 273 -11.91 27.11 2.33
N LEU A 274 -11.67 26.50 1.17
CA LEU A 274 -10.78 27.06 0.15
C LEU A 274 -11.30 28.38 -0.42
N LYS A 275 -12.62 28.51 -0.63
CA LYS A 275 -13.25 29.77 -1.05
C LYS A 275 -13.08 30.85 0.00
N ALA A 276 -13.31 30.53 1.27
CA ALA A 276 -13.17 31.47 2.38
C ALA A 276 -11.73 31.96 2.57
N ALA A 277 -10.75 31.08 2.32
CA ALA A 277 -9.33 31.40 2.46
C ALA A 277 -8.74 32.22 1.28
N ALA A 278 -9.55 32.56 0.27
CA ALA A 278 -9.11 33.23 -0.96
C ALA A 278 -7.83 32.60 -1.56
N CYS A 279 -7.71 31.27 -1.48
CA CYS A 279 -6.50 30.57 -1.89
C CYS A 279 -6.17 30.90 -3.37
N PRO A 280 -4.91 31.22 -3.70
CA PRO A 280 -4.50 31.55 -5.06
C PRO A 280 -4.79 30.39 -6.02
N LYS A 281 -4.82 30.69 -7.33
CA LYS A 281 -5.05 29.69 -8.39
C LYS A 281 -4.10 28.50 -8.22
N LYS A 282 -4.57 27.29 -8.55
CA LYS A 282 -3.83 26.02 -8.45
C LYS A 282 -2.40 26.17 -8.98
N GLU A 283 -1.41 26.21 -8.08
CA GLU A 283 -0.02 26.08 -8.48
C GLU A 283 0.26 24.66 -8.98
N ARG A 284 0.94 24.58 -10.13
CA ARG A 284 1.49 23.32 -10.64
C ARG A 284 2.80 23.02 -9.91
N ARG A 285 2.70 22.47 -8.71
CA ARG A 285 3.84 21.87 -8.00
C ARG A 285 4.01 20.45 -8.51
N ALA A 286 5.23 20.06 -8.88
CA ALA A 286 5.58 18.74 -9.39
C ALA A 286 6.61 18.06 -8.48
N GLY A 287 6.70 16.73 -8.59
CA GLY A 287 7.66 15.92 -7.85
C GLY A 287 7.26 15.67 -6.40
N VAL A 288 8.24 15.28 -5.58
CA VAL A 288 8.11 15.01 -4.15
C VAL A 288 8.57 16.21 -3.34
N ARG A 289 7.83 16.54 -2.28
CA ARG A 289 8.15 17.61 -1.35
C ARG A 289 7.95 17.15 0.09
N LEU A 290 8.95 17.37 0.93
CA LEU A 290 8.79 17.23 2.38
C LEU A 290 7.99 18.44 2.91
N VAL A 291 6.80 18.17 3.45
CA VAL A 291 5.85 19.15 3.98
C VAL A 291 6.17 19.47 5.44
N SER A 292 6.44 18.43 6.24
CA SER A 292 6.84 18.55 7.63
C SER A 292 7.54 17.28 8.10
N HIS A 293 8.25 17.34 9.22
CA HIS A 293 8.86 16.17 9.85
C HIS A 293 9.02 16.40 11.36
N THR A 294 9.28 15.32 12.11
CA THR A 294 9.61 15.40 13.54
C THR A 294 10.75 16.39 13.78
N HIS A 295 10.59 17.28 14.77
CA HIS A 295 11.66 18.18 15.15
C HIS A 295 12.88 17.39 15.67
N SER A 296 14.07 17.65 15.13
CA SER A 296 15.29 16.91 15.47
C SER A 296 15.10 15.37 15.41
N PRO A 297 14.86 14.80 14.22
CA PRO A 297 14.48 13.39 14.07
C PRO A 297 15.56 12.42 14.59
N ASP A 298 16.85 12.68 14.34
CA ASP A 298 17.95 11.87 14.88
C ASP A 298 17.94 11.81 16.42
N THR A 299 17.68 12.95 17.07
CA THR A 299 17.53 13.01 18.53
C THR A 299 16.34 12.16 18.98
N SER A 300 15.22 12.23 18.27
CA SER A 300 13.99 11.53 18.64
C SER A 300 14.16 10.01 18.53
N VAL A 301 14.84 9.52 17.48
CA VAL A 301 15.20 8.11 17.34
C VAL A 301 16.11 7.68 18.50
N LEU A 302 17.19 8.41 18.76
CA LEU A 302 18.11 8.07 19.85
C LEU A 302 17.43 8.12 21.23
N ALA A 303 16.55 9.09 21.47
CA ALA A 303 15.79 9.19 22.71
C ALA A 303 14.88 7.97 22.91
N ALA A 304 14.22 7.51 21.85
CA ALA A 304 13.39 6.30 21.88
C ALA A 304 14.23 5.03 22.12
N VAL A 305 15.45 4.96 21.56
CA VAL A 305 16.41 3.87 21.86
C VAL A 305 16.79 3.88 23.35
N ILE A 306 17.18 5.04 23.90
CA ILE A 306 17.56 5.17 25.31
C ILE A 306 16.38 4.83 26.23
N HIS A 307 15.19 5.35 25.92
CA HIS A 307 13.97 5.09 26.69
C HIS A 307 13.62 3.61 26.76
N SER A 308 13.71 2.90 25.62
CA SER A 308 13.39 1.46 25.56
C SER A 308 14.43 0.58 26.28
N ASN A 309 15.58 1.13 26.66
CA ASN A 309 16.69 0.42 27.27
C ASN A 309 17.13 1.06 28.61
N SER A 310 16.24 1.80 29.25
CA SER A 310 16.50 2.39 30.57
C SER A 310 15.22 2.45 31.41
N THR A 311 15.37 2.79 32.68
CA THR A 311 14.25 3.05 33.61
C THR A 311 13.90 4.55 33.67
N ARG A 312 14.47 5.37 32.78
CA ARG A 312 14.35 6.83 32.81
C ARG A 312 13.10 7.32 32.08
N PRO A 313 12.48 8.41 32.56
CA PRO A 313 11.39 9.05 31.84
C PRO A 313 11.89 9.65 30.52
N TYR A 314 10.96 9.82 29.56
CA TYR A 314 11.32 10.15 28.18
C TYR A 314 12.02 11.52 28.01
N ASP A 315 11.69 12.51 28.85
CA ASP A 315 12.31 13.82 28.85
C ASP A 315 13.80 13.78 29.22
N GLU A 316 14.17 12.97 30.23
CA GLU A 316 15.58 12.68 30.56
C GLU A 316 16.30 11.97 29.40
N CYS A 317 15.66 10.97 28.79
CA CYS A 317 16.18 10.27 27.62
C CYS A 317 16.43 11.22 26.44
N TYR A 318 15.50 12.15 26.19
CA TYR A 318 15.63 13.15 25.12
C TYR A 318 16.75 14.15 25.40
N ALA A 319 16.91 14.58 26.66
CA ALA A 319 18.03 15.44 27.05
C ALA A 319 19.40 14.74 26.88
N ALA A 320 19.49 13.45 27.23
CA ALA A 320 20.68 12.64 26.98
C ALA A 320 20.94 12.46 25.48
N ALA A 321 19.90 12.14 24.70
CA ALA A 321 19.99 11.97 23.25
C ALA A 321 20.51 13.24 22.56
N LYS A 322 20.09 14.44 22.99
CA LYS A 322 20.60 15.71 22.41
C LYS A 322 22.12 15.81 22.49
N LYS A 323 22.71 15.35 23.60
CA LYS A 323 24.17 15.37 23.83
C LYS A 323 24.88 14.25 23.07
N ALA A 324 24.24 13.08 22.95
CA ALA A 324 24.84 11.88 22.37
C ALA A 324 24.60 11.69 20.86
N LYS A 325 23.64 12.39 20.24
CA LYS A 325 23.24 12.14 18.84
C LYS A 325 24.37 12.27 17.83
N THR A 326 25.35 13.14 18.11
CA THR A 326 26.50 13.39 17.23
C THR A 326 27.66 12.45 17.52
N ASN A 327 27.54 11.52 18.48
CA ASN A 327 28.57 10.53 18.78
C ASN A 327 28.61 9.47 17.66
N PRO A 328 29.64 9.46 16.80
CA PRO A 328 29.72 8.51 15.68
C PRO A 328 29.87 7.07 16.19
N GLY A 329 30.64 6.85 17.26
CA GLY A 329 30.85 5.52 17.83
C GLY A 329 29.55 4.82 18.23
N PHE A 330 28.58 5.56 18.77
CA PHE A 330 27.26 5.02 19.11
C PHE A 330 26.53 4.47 17.88
N TRP A 331 26.41 5.27 16.82
CA TRP A 331 25.65 4.86 15.63
C TRP A 331 26.33 3.77 14.82
N ARG A 332 27.67 3.75 14.84
CA ARG A 332 28.45 2.65 14.27
C ARG A 332 28.12 1.33 14.95
N GLU A 333 28.18 1.33 16.28
CA GLU A 333 27.87 0.13 17.06
C GLU A 333 26.40 -0.26 16.89
N PHE A 334 25.49 0.73 16.92
CA PHE A 334 24.06 0.50 16.74
C PHE A 334 23.72 -0.16 15.40
N PHE A 335 24.34 0.29 14.31
CA PHE A 335 24.11 -0.29 12.99
C PHE A 335 25.01 -1.52 12.71
N SER A 336 25.88 -1.90 13.64
CA SER A 336 26.75 -3.06 13.48
C SER A 336 25.93 -4.33 13.27
N GLY A 337 26.24 -5.06 12.19
CA GLY A 337 25.55 -6.31 11.85
C GLY A 337 24.23 -6.13 11.07
N LEU A 338 23.81 -4.90 10.79
CA LEU A 338 22.62 -4.64 9.97
C LEU A 338 22.83 -5.16 8.53
N ASN A 339 21.87 -5.92 8.01
CA ASN A 339 21.82 -6.32 6.60
C ASN A 339 20.62 -5.72 5.84
N ALA A 340 20.60 -5.88 4.51
CA ALA A 340 19.60 -5.27 3.63
C ALA A 340 18.17 -5.83 3.79
N TYR A 341 18.00 -6.96 4.47
CA TYR A 341 16.72 -7.63 4.74
C TYR A 341 16.20 -7.36 6.15
N ASP A 342 17.03 -6.80 7.03
CA ASP A 342 16.63 -6.51 8.40
C ASP A 342 15.68 -5.30 8.45
N SER A 343 14.69 -5.42 9.34
CA SER A 343 13.88 -4.29 9.75
C SER A 343 14.56 -3.56 10.90
N LEU A 344 14.53 -2.23 10.90
CA LEU A 344 15.01 -1.47 12.03
C LEU A 344 14.09 -1.63 13.26
N PRO A 345 14.62 -1.41 14.48
CA PRO A 345 13.83 -1.43 15.70
C PRO A 345 12.71 -0.37 15.69
N ARG A 346 11.67 -0.59 16.50
CA ARG A 346 10.52 0.32 16.62
C ARG A 346 10.90 1.74 17.08
N ALA A 347 12.07 1.94 17.69
CA ALA A 347 12.57 3.27 18.02
C ALA A 347 12.66 4.21 16.79
N PHE A 348 12.83 3.67 15.58
CA PHE A 348 12.80 4.43 14.34
C PHE A 348 11.40 4.94 13.95
N GLU A 349 10.34 4.44 14.59
CA GLU A 349 8.98 4.96 14.46
C GLU A 349 8.82 6.34 15.12
N ALA A 350 9.77 6.77 15.98
CA ALA A 350 9.74 8.06 16.66
C ALA A 350 10.01 9.27 15.74
N ALA A 351 10.53 9.05 14.53
CA ALA A 351 10.74 10.09 13.52
C ALA A 351 9.72 9.94 12.39
N ASN A 352 8.80 10.90 12.27
CA ASN A 352 7.76 10.97 11.24
C ASN A 352 8.09 12.02 10.18
N PHE A 353 7.65 11.77 8.95
CA PHE A 353 7.84 12.61 7.78
C PHE A 353 6.55 12.67 6.98
N VAL A 354 6.16 13.89 6.63
CA VAL A 354 5.00 14.16 5.82
C VAL A 354 5.45 14.65 4.45
N PHE A 355 5.07 13.94 3.41
CA PHE A 355 5.36 14.28 2.02
C PHE A 355 4.08 14.62 1.26
N GLU A 356 4.22 15.53 0.31
CA GLU A 356 3.30 15.71 -0.81
C GLU A 356 4.03 15.24 -2.06
N ALA A 357 3.38 14.41 -2.88
CA ALA A 357 3.95 13.94 -4.13
C ALA A 357 2.94 14.00 -5.28
N VAL A 358 3.42 14.32 -6.48
CA VAL A 358 2.67 14.10 -7.73
C VAL A 358 3.15 12.81 -8.35
N VAL A 359 2.27 11.82 -8.45
CA VAL A 359 2.62 10.47 -8.92
C VAL A 359 1.71 10.04 -10.07
N SER A 360 2.25 9.26 -11.01
CA SER A 360 1.46 8.59 -12.02
C SER A 360 0.60 7.48 -11.41
N ALA A 361 -0.42 7.03 -12.12
CA ALA A 361 -1.18 5.84 -11.76
C ALA A 361 -0.31 4.56 -11.77
N GLY A 362 0.71 4.50 -12.62
CA GLY A 362 1.73 3.45 -12.62
C GLY A 362 2.47 3.37 -11.27
N ALA A 363 3.05 4.48 -10.84
CA ALA A 363 3.79 4.59 -9.58
C ALA A 363 2.87 4.45 -8.36
N PHE A 364 1.69 5.06 -8.38
CA PHE A 364 0.70 4.93 -7.30
C PHE A 364 0.33 3.46 -7.06
N GLY A 365 0.18 2.68 -8.12
CA GLY A 365 -0.10 1.24 -8.02
C GLY A 365 0.97 0.43 -7.28
N GLN A 366 2.22 0.92 -7.24
CA GLN A 366 3.29 0.32 -6.44
C GLN A 366 3.34 0.89 -5.02
N LEU A 367 3.07 2.19 -4.86
CA LEU A 367 3.13 2.87 -3.58
C LEU A 367 2.00 2.45 -2.63
N LYS A 368 0.78 2.24 -3.14
CA LYS A 368 -0.39 1.81 -2.34
C LYS A 368 -0.21 0.50 -1.58
N ARG A 369 0.83 -0.27 -1.92
CA ARG A 369 1.18 -1.54 -1.28
C ARG A 369 1.91 -1.37 0.05
N HIS A 370 2.33 -0.15 0.40
CA HIS A 370 2.95 0.16 1.69
C HIS A 370 1.86 0.57 2.69
N ARG A 371 1.62 -0.27 3.69
CA ARG A 371 0.39 -0.23 4.49
C ARG A 371 0.55 0.41 5.87
N MET A 372 1.76 0.43 6.42
CA MET A 372 2.03 1.01 7.75
C MET A 372 2.31 2.52 7.69
N LEU A 373 1.57 3.23 6.83
CA LEU A 373 1.64 4.67 6.65
C LEU A 373 0.26 5.26 6.39
N THR A 374 0.15 6.59 6.43
CA THR A 374 -1.03 7.31 5.94
C THR A 374 -0.82 7.67 4.47
N LEU A 375 -1.74 7.25 3.61
CA LEU A 375 -1.76 7.61 2.19
C LEU A 375 -3.13 8.21 1.86
N LEU A 376 -3.17 9.51 1.59
CA LEU A 376 -4.38 10.18 1.09
C LEU A 376 -4.16 10.57 -0.36
N LYS A 377 -5.17 10.37 -1.20
CA LYS A 377 -5.08 10.62 -2.64
C LYS A 377 -6.14 11.62 -3.08
N GLN A 378 -5.75 12.52 -3.98
CA GLN A 378 -6.71 13.28 -4.79
C GLN A 378 -7.15 12.44 -6.00
N PRO A 379 -8.29 12.77 -6.63
CA PRO A 379 -8.61 12.29 -7.97
C PRO A 379 -7.46 12.55 -8.95
N TYR A 380 -7.41 11.78 -10.04
CA TYR A 380 -6.52 12.10 -11.16
C TYR A 380 -6.88 13.47 -11.73
N ASP A 381 -5.85 14.27 -12.05
CA ASP A 381 -6.01 15.64 -12.52
C ASP A 381 -5.17 15.81 -13.78
N THR A 382 -5.83 15.86 -14.94
CA THR A 382 -5.19 16.03 -16.26
C THR A 382 -4.39 17.32 -16.34
N SER A 383 -4.69 18.33 -15.51
CA SER A 383 -3.91 19.57 -15.45
C SER A 383 -2.53 19.39 -14.80
N LEU A 384 -2.29 18.26 -14.11
CA LEU A 384 -0.96 17.88 -13.65
C LEU A 384 -0.11 17.34 -14.79
N GLY A 385 -0.68 17.06 -15.97
CA GLY A 385 -0.04 16.41 -17.11
C GLY A 385 0.24 14.93 -16.86
N VAL A 386 1.05 14.32 -17.72
CA VAL A 386 1.34 12.89 -17.70
C VAL A 386 2.81 12.58 -17.37
N THR A 387 3.08 11.35 -16.95
CA THR A 387 4.42 10.77 -16.87
C THR A 387 4.73 10.04 -18.16
N VAL A 388 5.83 10.41 -18.83
CA VAL A 388 6.30 9.77 -20.06
C VAL A 388 7.47 8.84 -19.73
N PRO A 389 7.42 7.56 -20.11
CA PRO A 389 8.58 6.67 -19.99
C PRO A 389 9.78 7.16 -20.82
N PRO A 390 11.01 7.17 -20.28
CA PRO A 390 12.18 7.62 -21.04
C PRO A 390 12.40 6.86 -22.35
N SER A 391 12.08 5.56 -22.37
CA SER A 391 12.17 4.72 -23.57
C SER A 391 11.19 5.11 -24.66
N VAL A 392 10.04 5.72 -24.33
CA VAL A 392 9.07 6.22 -25.32
C VAL A 392 9.65 7.37 -26.12
N ASP A 393 10.36 8.30 -25.46
CA ASP A 393 11.06 9.38 -26.16
C ASP A 393 12.25 8.82 -26.96
N ALA A 394 13.08 7.98 -26.33
CA ALA A 394 14.28 7.44 -26.97
C ALA A 394 14.00 6.54 -28.18
N ALA A 395 12.88 5.82 -28.19
CA ALA A 395 12.46 4.96 -29.30
C ALA A 395 11.57 5.68 -30.34
N GLY A 396 11.42 7.01 -30.24
CA GLY A 396 10.65 7.80 -31.20
C GLY A 396 9.13 7.58 -31.15
N GLN A 397 8.60 7.03 -30.05
CA GLN A 397 7.17 6.72 -29.87
C GLN A 397 6.38 7.88 -29.26
N ARG A 398 7.00 9.05 -29.04
CA ARG A 398 6.38 10.18 -28.37
C ARG A 398 5.09 10.68 -29.03
N LYS A 399 5.04 10.75 -30.35
CA LYS A 399 3.84 11.21 -31.09
C LYS A 399 2.64 10.28 -30.86
N LEU A 400 2.87 8.97 -30.87
CA LEU A 400 1.84 7.97 -30.60
C LEU A 400 1.34 8.12 -29.15
N PHE A 401 2.27 8.20 -28.21
CA PHE A 401 1.98 8.36 -26.78
C PHE A 401 1.13 9.62 -26.51
N ASP A 402 1.55 10.78 -27.01
CA ASP A 402 0.83 12.05 -26.81
C ASP A 402 -0.57 12.01 -27.44
N GLY A 403 -0.71 11.34 -28.60
CA GLY A 403 -2.02 11.12 -29.23
C GLY A 403 -2.97 10.33 -28.35
N VAL A 404 -2.48 9.26 -27.69
CA VAL A 404 -3.25 8.48 -26.71
C VAL A 404 -3.67 9.34 -25.53
N MET A 405 -2.76 10.14 -24.97
CA MET A 405 -3.08 11.00 -23.82
C MET A 405 -4.15 12.03 -24.20
N GLN A 406 -4.02 12.69 -25.35
CA GLN A 406 -4.99 13.67 -25.83
C GLN A 406 -6.38 13.06 -26.06
N HIS A 407 -6.44 11.88 -26.69
CA HIS A 407 -7.70 11.18 -26.93
C HIS A 407 -8.36 10.76 -25.60
N SER A 408 -7.57 10.20 -24.67
CA SER A 408 -8.02 9.81 -23.33
C SER A 408 -8.54 11.00 -22.52
N GLU A 409 -7.82 12.13 -22.54
CA GLU A 409 -8.24 13.35 -21.84
C GLU A 409 -9.51 13.97 -22.44
N SER A 410 -9.69 13.88 -23.76
CA SER A 410 -10.91 14.34 -24.45
C SER A 410 -12.12 13.51 -24.04
N ALA A 411 -11.99 12.18 -24.05
CA ALA A 411 -13.03 11.26 -23.57
C ALA A 411 -13.33 11.48 -22.09
N TYR A 412 -12.30 11.58 -21.24
CA TYR A 412 -12.44 11.88 -19.83
C TYR A 412 -13.23 13.17 -19.60
N LYS A 413 -12.92 14.28 -20.29
CA LYS A 413 -13.65 15.55 -20.13
C LYS A 413 -15.14 15.41 -20.46
N LYS A 414 -15.48 14.68 -21.53
CA LYS A 414 -16.87 14.43 -21.93
C LYS A 414 -17.60 13.58 -20.89
N LEU A 415 -16.99 12.49 -20.43
CA LEU A 415 -17.57 11.57 -19.44
C LEU A 415 -17.67 12.21 -18.05
N ALA A 416 -16.68 12.99 -17.64
CA ALA A 416 -16.60 13.63 -16.32
C ALA A 416 -17.71 14.68 -16.11
N HIS A 417 -18.29 15.22 -17.19
CA HIS A 417 -19.44 16.13 -17.10
C HIS A 417 -20.63 15.48 -16.38
N ASN A 418 -20.92 14.22 -16.70
CA ASN A 418 -22.06 13.48 -16.13
C ASN A 418 -21.65 12.63 -14.93
N HIS A 419 -20.40 12.15 -14.91
CA HIS A 419 -19.95 11.10 -13.99
C HIS A 419 -18.84 11.52 -13.02
N GLY A 420 -18.31 12.74 -13.15
CA GLY A 420 -17.26 13.27 -12.28
C GLY A 420 -16.05 12.34 -12.20
N PRO A 421 -15.54 12.03 -10.99
CA PRO A 421 -14.39 11.14 -10.79
C PRO A 421 -14.58 9.72 -11.34
N ARG A 422 -15.81 9.27 -11.63
CA ARG A 422 -16.02 7.93 -12.22
C ARG A 422 -15.51 7.86 -13.66
N ALA A 423 -15.33 8.99 -14.34
CA ALA A 423 -14.71 9.02 -15.66
C ALA A 423 -13.22 8.61 -15.65
N GLU A 424 -12.58 8.47 -14.49
CA GLU A 424 -11.17 8.05 -14.35
C GLU A 424 -10.87 6.71 -15.03
N TYR A 425 -11.87 5.85 -15.24
CA TYR A 425 -11.72 4.64 -16.06
C TYR A 425 -11.10 4.92 -17.44
N ALA A 426 -11.41 6.07 -18.06
CA ALA A 426 -10.91 6.42 -19.40
C ALA A 426 -9.45 6.90 -19.39
N LEU A 427 -8.91 7.24 -18.22
CA LEU A 427 -7.52 7.67 -18.08
C LEU A 427 -6.57 6.48 -18.15
N THR A 428 -5.29 6.76 -18.29
CA THR A 428 -4.22 5.78 -18.44
C THR A 428 -3.28 5.75 -17.24
N ASN A 429 -2.40 4.75 -17.21
CA ASN A 429 -1.32 4.63 -16.22
C ASN A 429 -0.40 5.86 -16.14
N ALA A 430 -0.30 6.66 -17.20
CA ALA A 430 0.51 7.87 -17.26
C ALA A 430 -0.09 9.08 -16.52
N HIS A 431 -1.40 9.07 -16.27
CA HIS A 431 -2.08 10.21 -15.66
C HIS A 431 -1.73 10.34 -14.19
N ARG A 432 -1.67 11.58 -13.71
CA ARG A 432 -1.09 11.91 -12.40
C ARG A 432 -2.11 12.42 -11.41
N ARG A 433 -1.81 12.20 -10.13
CA ARG A 433 -2.57 12.72 -8.99
C ARG A 433 -1.62 13.22 -7.91
N ARG A 434 -2.14 14.09 -7.05
CA ARG A 434 -1.46 14.46 -5.80
C ARG A 434 -1.77 13.43 -4.72
N ILE A 435 -0.75 13.09 -3.96
CA ILE A 435 -0.87 12.25 -2.78
C ILE A 435 -0.21 12.93 -1.58
N TYR A 436 -0.78 12.68 -0.42
CA TYR A 436 -0.24 13.01 0.88
C TYR A 436 0.22 11.72 1.54
N ILE A 437 1.47 11.69 1.99
CA ILE A 437 2.09 10.55 2.64
C ILE A 437 2.54 10.99 4.02
N ASN A 438 2.09 10.34 5.09
CA ASN A 438 2.69 10.49 6.42
C ASN A 438 3.22 9.13 6.87
N THR A 439 4.54 9.04 7.02
CA THR A 439 5.27 7.80 7.28
C THR A 439 6.37 8.03 8.30
N ASN A 440 6.70 6.99 9.07
CA ASN A 440 7.83 7.02 9.99
C ASN A 440 9.13 6.55 9.31
N LEU A 441 10.28 6.80 9.94
CA LEU A 441 11.59 6.47 9.38
C LEU A 441 11.77 4.97 9.15
N ARG A 442 11.26 4.13 10.07
CA ARG A 442 11.31 2.66 9.91
C ARG A 442 10.63 2.22 8.62
N GLU A 443 9.49 2.80 8.29
CA GLU A 443 8.78 2.53 7.05
C GLU A 443 9.44 3.17 5.82
N ILE A 444 10.14 4.30 5.96
CA ILE A 444 10.97 4.84 4.87
C ILE A 444 12.10 3.86 4.50
N TYR A 445 12.75 3.22 5.48
CA TYR A 445 13.70 2.13 5.21
C TYR A 445 13.03 1.01 4.43
N HIS A 446 11.84 0.57 4.85
CA HIS A 446 11.10 -0.50 4.16
C HIS A 446 10.75 -0.13 2.71
N ILE A 447 10.26 1.11 2.48
CA ILE A 447 9.96 1.63 1.15
C ILE A 447 11.24 1.63 0.29
N ALA A 448 12.35 2.19 0.79
CA ALA A 448 13.60 2.27 0.07
C ALA A 448 14.10 0.89 -0.37
N ARG A 449 14.09 -0.09 0.54
CA ARG A 449 14.53 -1.47 0.25
C ARG A 449 13.72 -2.16 -0.85
N LEU A 450 12.45 -1.80 -1.02
CA LEU A 450 11.58 -2.43 -2.02
C LEU A 450 11.42 -1.61 -3.29
N ARG A 451 11.55 -0.29 -3.21
CA ARG A 451 11.16 0.62 -4.29
C ARG A 451 12.31 1.39 -4.89
N MET A 452 13.49 1.43 -4.27
CA MET A 452 14.71 1.98 -4.87
C MET A 452 15.65 0.90 -5.40
N ASP A 453 15.30 -0.38 -5.24
CA ASP A 453 16.09 -1.47 -5.79
C ASP A 453 16.00 -1.50 -7.33
N SER A 454 17.08 -1.85 -8.02
CA SER A 454 17.17 -1.98 -9.48
C SER A 454 16.03 -2.77 -10.15
N HIS A 455 15.38 -3.71 -9.47
CA HIS A 455 14.24 -4.47 -10.02
C HIS A 455 12.89 -3.73 -9.94
N ALA A 456 12.82 -2.65 -9.16
CA ALA A 456 11.64 -1.79 -9.11
C ALA A 456 11.47 -1.01 -10.42
N GLN A 457 10.28 -0.46 -10.62
CA GLN A 457 9.99 0.34 -11.82
C GLN A 457 10.56 1.75 -11.65
N TRP A 458 11.13 2.31 -12.71
CA TRP A 458 11.88 3.58 -12.66
C TRP A 458 11.06 4.76 -12.08
N ASP A 459 9.75 4.86 -12.35
CA ASP A 459 8.92 5.97 -11.86
C ASP A 459 8.73 5.89 -10.33
N ILE A 460 8.41 4.71 -9.79
CA ILE A 460 8.37 4.55 -8.32
C ILE A 460 9.76 4.60 -7.68
N GLN A 461 10.83 4.19 -8.38
CA GLN A 461 12.21 4.39 -7.92
C GLN A 461 12.51 5.87 -7.76
N ASN A 462 12.18 6.70 -8.75
CA ASN A 462 12.42 8.14 -8.71
C ASN A 462 11.64 8.79 -7.56
N VAL A 463 10.34 8.48 -7.42
CA VAL A 463 9.52 8.98 -6.31
C VAL A 463 10.11 8.59 -4.95
N SER A 464 10.54 7.33 -4.81
CA SER A 464 11.11 6.84 -3.56
C SER A 464 12.48 7.46 -3.26
N ALA A 465 13.32 7.63 -4.28
CA ALA A 465 14.62 8.26 -4.16
C ALA A 465 14.51 9.72 -3.73
N ASP A 466 13.55 10.48 -4.28
CA ASP A 466 13.30 11.85 -3.86
C ASP A 466 12.80 11.92 -2.41
N MET A 467 11.90 11.01 -1.99
CA MET A 467 11.48 10.92 -0.59
C MET A 467 12.67 10.64 0.34
N VAL A 468 13.53 9.70 -0.02
CA VAL A 468 14.71 9.33 0.75
C VAL A 468 15.71 10.47 0.84
N LYS A 469 15.94 11.18 -0.27
CA LYS A 469 16.82 12.36 -0.29
C LYS A 469 16.36 13.42 0.70
N GLU A 470 15.07 13.72 0.75
CA GLU A 470 14.54 14.69 1.71
C GLU A 470 14.58 14.17 3.16
N ALA A 471 14.32 12.88 3.38
CA ALA A 471 14.45 12.26 4.70
C ALA A 471 15.90 12.29 5.22
N GLN A 472 16.88 12.02 4.36
CA GLN A 472 18.31 12.07 4.69
C GLN A 472 18.80 13.49 4.98
N LYS A 473 18.24 14.51 4.32
CA LYS A 473 18.55 15.91 4.69
C LYS A 473 18.05 16.25 6.09
N ALA A 474 16.85 15.78 6.45
CA ALA A 474 16.23 16.08 7.74
C ALA A 474 16.79 15.22 8.89
N ALA A 475 17.18 13.97 8.62
CA ALA A 475 17.68 12.99 9.58
C ALA A 475 19.02 12.37 9.12
N PRO A 476 20.09 13.17 8.98
CA PRO A 476 21.33 12.75 8.32
C PRO A 476 22.03 11.56 8.98
N ILE A 477 21.79 11.29 10.26
CA ILE A 477 22.47 10.21 10.97
C ILE A 477 21.60 8.94 10.97
N SER A 478 20.37 9.03 11.44
CA SER A 478 19.47 7.88 11.54
C SER A 478 18.96 7.41 10.16
N ALA A 479 18.84 8.30 9.17
CA ALA A 479 18.49 7.92 7.80
C ALA A 479 19.70 7.59 6.91
N ALA A 480 20.93 7.56 7.44
CA ALA A 480 22.15 7.42 6.65
C ALA A 480 22.21 6.14 5.80
N LEU A 481 21.55 5.06 6.24
CA LEU A 481 21.53 3.77 5.56
C LEU A 481 20.22 3.49 4.80
N VAL A 482 19.34 4.48 4.68
CA VAL A 482 18.13 4.37 3.85
C VAL A 482 18.55 4.31 2.38
N CYS A 483 18.40 3.15 1.74
CA CYS A 483 18.71 2.95 0.32
C CYS A 483 18.03 1.70 -0.24
N GLY A 484 18.20 1.44 -1.54
CA GLY A 484 17.86 0.14 -2.16
C GLY A 484 18.67 -1.01 -1.56
N LYS A 485 18.31 -2.27 -1.87
CA LYS A 485 19.08 -3.44 -1.38
C LYS A 485 20.40 -3.57 -2.14
N ASP A 486 20.36 -3.39 -3.45
CA ASP A 486 21.52 -3.28 -4.35
C ASP A 486 22.58 -2.27 -3.89
N GLY A 487 22.17 -1.11 -3.39
CA GLY A 487 23.08 -0.06 -2.90
C GLY A 487 23.54 -0.22 -1.45
N PHE A 488 22.98 -1.16 -0.68
CA PHE A 488 23.16 -1.22 0.76
C PHE A 488 24.61 -1.48 1.18
N GLU A 489 25.27 -2.46 0.57
CA GLU A 489 26.63 -2.87 0.92
C GLU A 489 27.63 -1.71 0.79
N ALA A 490 27.50 -0.93 -0.28
CA ALA A 490 28.32 0.25 -0.52
C ALA A 490 28.03 1.36 0.50
N ALA A 491 26.75 1.65 0.75
CA ALA A 491 26.32 2.63 1.75
C ALA A 491 26.81 2.25 3.16
N TYR A 492 26.65 0.99 3.56
CA TYR A 492 27.08 0.45 4.84
C TYR A 492 28.60 0.57 5.04
N LYS A 493 29.40 0.10 4.07
CA LYS A 493 30.87 0.25 4.10
C LYS A 493 31.30 1.70 4.20
N SER A 494 30.65 2.59 3.45
CA SER A 494 30.94 4.03 3.48
C SER A 494 30.65 4.61 4.86
N PHE A 495 29.48 4.33 5.42
CA PHE A 495 29.07 4.79 6.75
C PHE A 495 30.05 4.34 7.84
N MET A 496 30.42 3.06 7.84
CA MET A 496 31.38 2.49 8.80
C MET A 496 32.79 3.10 8.66
N LYS A 497 33.22 3.46 7.43
CA LYS A 497 34.53 4.07 7.17
C LYS A 497 34.61 5.56 7.50
N VAL A 498 33.59 6.34 7.15
CA VAL A 498 33.56 7.81 7.34
C VAL A 498 33.70 8.15 8.82
N GLN A 499 33.06 7.38 9.69
CA GLN A 499 33.10 7.63 11.13
C GLN A 499 34.41 7.20 11.81
N ASN A 500 35.16 6.24 11.23
CA ASN A 500 36.51 5.90 11.71
C ASN A 500 37.52 7.06 11.56
N LYS A 501 37.31 7.97 10.60
CA LYS A 501 38.13 9.19 10.47
C LYS A 501 37.75 10.26 11.48
N ALA A 502 36.47 10.35 11.86
CA ALA A 502 35.97 11.30 12.86
C ALA A 502 36.44 10.94 14.29
N ASP A 503 36.54 9.65 14.61
CA ASP A 503 37.04 9.18 15.92
C ASP A 503 38.55 9.43 16.11
N LYS A 504 39.31 9.58 15.02
CA LYS A 504 40.75 9.91 15.04
C LYS A 504 40.98 11.43 15.05
N GLY A 505 40.33 12.17 15.96
CA GLY A 505 40.41 13.63 16.09
C GLY A 505 41.82 14.23 15.94
N PRO A 506 41.96 15.54 15.65
CA PRO A 506 43.21 16.11 15.15
C PRO A 506 44.36 15.79 16.08
N VAL A 507 45.35 15.05 15.57
CA VAL A 507 46.61 14.77 16.27
C VAL A 507 47.25 16.12 16.59
N LYS A 508 47.17 16.56 17.85
CA LYS A 508 47.96 17.69 18.35
C LYS A 508 49.42 17.33 18.12
N ARG A 509 50.02 17.86 17.05
CA ARG A 509 51.47 17.83 16.85
C ARG A 509 52.10 18.63 17.99
N GLY A 510 52.53 17.93 19.04
CA GLY A 510 53.30 18.52 20.12
C GLY A 510 54.55 19.18 19.55
N LYS A 511 54.72 20.48 19.81
CA LYS A 511 55.96 21.21 19.56
C LYS A 511 57.07 20.56 20.39
N ILE A 512 57.90 19.74 19.76
CA ILE A 512 59.18 19.32 20.33
C ILE A 512 60.09 20.55 20.32
N LYS A 513 60.26 21.19 21.49
CA LYS A 513 61.34 22.14 21.74
C LYS A 513 62.66 21.39 21.67
N ARG A 514 63.41 21.53 20.58
CA ARG A 514 64.84 21.19 20.54
C ARG A 514 65.58 22.19 21.43
N ARG A 515 66.02 21.76 22.61
CA ARG A 515 67.06 22.45 23.40
C ARG A 515 68.37 22.32 22.64
N ALA A 516 68.94 23.46 22.28
CA ALA A 516 70.30 23.58 21.79
C ALA A 516 71.28 23.41 22.96
N GLY A 517 72.36 22.66 22.75
CA GLY A 517 73.58 22.73 23.54
C GLY A 517 74.73 23.13 22.63
N ARG A 518 75.37 24.26 22.92
CA ARG A 518 76.72 24.60 22.45
C ARG A 518 77.58 24.76 23.71
N ARG A 519 78.63 23.92 23.76
CA ARG A 519 79.75 23.85 24.70
C ARG A 519 79.43 23.41 26.12
#